data_AF-A0A6C0E145-F1
#
_entry.id   AF-A0A6C0E145-F1
#
_cell.length_a   1.000
_cell.length_b   1.000
_cell.length_c   1.000
_cell.angle_alpha   90.00
_cell.angle_beta   90.00
_cell.angle_gamma   90.00
#
_symmetry.space_group_name_H-M   'P 1'
#
loop_
_entity.id
_entity.type
_entity.pdbx_description
1 polymer ?
#
loop_
_entity_poly.entity_id
_entity_poly.type
_entity_poly.pdbx_seq_one_letter_code
_entity_poly.pdbx_strand_id
1 'polypeptide(L)'
;MNNIEKQIHDNFQKAFFDAIDETINSKNPDNEWICRLYEEIKITLLRYLKKDSKTYKSIDESFDVDLFKQMISNDVFDCISMIKLINNTFYWIEQMQAPIRDEFSRKAKEIVLSSEPNKIVSSFLKEVHKCLEYLDEDMYNYFEKK
;
A
#
# COMPACT_ATOMS: atom_id res chain seq x y z
N MET A 1 -18.20 -19.08 -0.23
CA MET A 1 -17.57 -18.74 -1.51
C MET A 1 -17.40 -20.03 -2.30
N ASN A 2 -18.10 -20.17 -3.43
CA ASN A 2 -17.99 -21.35 -4.29
C ASN A 2 -16.77 -21.23 -5.22
N ASN A 3 -16.30 -22.36 -5.77
CA ASN A 3 -15.02 -22.44 -6.50
C ASN A 3 -14.94 -21.47 -7.70
N ILE A 4 -16.07 -21.21 -8.37
CA ILE A 4 -16.16 -20.25 -9.48
C ILE A 4 -15.95 -18.81 -8.99
N GLU A 5 -16.55 -18.42 -7.87
CA GLU A 5 -16.40 -17.07 -7.31
C GLU A 5 -14.95 -16.80 -6.92
N LYS A 6 -14.29 -17.80 -6.33
CA LYS A 6 -12.86 -17.72 -6.01
C LYS A 6 -12.00 -17.57 -7.27
N GLN A 7 -12.25 -18.38 -8.30
CA GLN A 7 -11.52 -18.29 -9.56
C GLN A 7 -11.71 -16.93 -10.26
N ILE A 8 -12.93 -16.39 -10.26
CA ILE A 8 -13.20 -15.06 -10.82
C ILE A 8 -12.44 -13.99 -10.04
N HIS A 9 -12.48 -14.06 -8.71
CA HIS A 9 -11.75 -13.12 -7.84
C HIS A 9 -10.24 -13.18 -8.07
N ASP A 10 -9.65 -14.38 -8.07
CA ASP A 10 -8.21 -14.59 -8.26
C ASP A 10 -7.76 -14.11 -9.64
N ASN A 11 -8.55 -14.39 -10.69
CA ASN A 11 -8.25 -13.91 -12.05
C ASN A 11 -8.33 -12.39 -12.16
N PHE A 12 -9.29 -11.76 -11.49
CA PHE A 12 -9.44 -10.31 -11.48
C PHE A 12 -8.29 -9.63 -10.73
N GLN A 13 -7.92 -10.14 -9.55
CA GLN A 13 -6.76 -9.64 -8.80
C GLN A 13 -5.48 -9.78 -9.62
N LYS A 14 -5.28 -10.92 -10.28
CA LYS A 14 -4.11 -11.13 -11.14
C LYS A 14 -4.08 -10.11 -12.28
N ALA A 15 -5.18 -9.94 -13.01
CA ALA A 15 -5.27 -8.99 -14.11
C ALA A 15 -5.01 -7.55 -13.65
N PHE A 16 -5.47 -7.18 -12.45
CA PHE A 16 -5.22 -5.87 -11.86
C PHE A 16 -3.73 -5.63 -11.61
N PHE A 17 -3.02 -6.57 -10.98
CA PHE A 17 -1.58 -6.42 -10.72
C PHE A 17 -0.73 -6.51 -11.99
N ASP A 18 -1.14 -7.32 -12.98
CA ASP A 18 -0.49 -7.36 -14.28
C ASP A 18 -0.63 -6.00 -15.00
N ALA A 19 -1.81 -5.34 -14.94
CA ALA A 19 -2.01 -4.00 -15.51
C ALA A 19 -1.18 -2.91 -14.81
N ILE A 20 -0.94 -3.04 -13.50
CA ILE A 20 -0.01 -2.18 -12.75
C ILE A 20 1.40 -2.30 -13.31
N ASP A 21 1.90 -3.53 -13.45
CA ASP A 21 3.25 -3.76 -13.97
C ASP A 21 3.37 -3.24 -15.41
N GLU A 22 2.37 -3.47 -16.26
CA GLU A 22 2.37 -2.97 -17.63
C GLU A 22 2.42 -1.44 -17.70
N THR A 23 1.62 -0.76 -16.86
CA THR A 23 1.55 0.71 -16.85
C THR A 23 2.88 1.32 -16.37
N ILE A 24 3.44 0.79 -15.28
CA ILE A 24 4.67 1.30 -14.67
C ILE A 24 5.90 1.05 -15.54
N ASN A 25 5.96 -0.12 -16.18
CA ASN A 25 7.07 -0.48 -17.07
C ASN A 25 6.88 0.06 -18.50
N SER A 26 5.80 0.80 -18.77
CA SER A 26 5.57 1.43 -20.08
C SER A 26 6.52 2.59 -20.34
N LYS A 27 6.67 3.00 -21.61
CA LYS A 27 7.53 4.14 -21.97
C LYS A 27 7.05 5.48 -21.39
N ASN A 28 5.76 5.62 -21.11
CA ASN A 28 5.13 6.82 -20.59
C ASN A 28 4.14 6.38 -19.50
N PRO A 29 4.62 6.10 -18.28
CA PRO A 29 3.75 5.68 -17.18
C PRO A 29 2.73 6.77 -16.85
N ASP A 30 1.51 6.35 -16.51
CA ASP A 30 0.47 7.27 -16.05
C ASP A 30 0.77 7.68 -14.60
N ASN A 31 1.57 8.74 -14.45
CA ASN A 31 1.98 9.28 -13.16
C ASN A 31 0.78 9.73 -12.31
N GLU A 32 -0.29 10.22 -12.93
CA GLU A 32 -1.49 10.63 -12.21
C GLU A 32 -2.18 9.42 -11.58
N TRP A 33 -2.31 8.34 -12.34
CA TRP A 33 -2.84 7.08 -11.82
C TRP A 33 -1.97 6.48 -10.71
N ILE A 34 -0.64 6.49 -10.85
CA ILE A 34 0.29 6.01 -9.82
C ILE A 34 0.16 6.84 -8.53
N CYS A 35 0.06 8.17 -8.64
CA CYS A 35 -0.16 9.05 -7.50
C CYS A 35 -1.46 8.75 -6.76
N ARG A 36 -2.55 8.42 -7.47
CA ARG A 36 -3.82 8.06 -6.85
C ARG A 36 -3.71 6.78 -6.03
N LEU A 37 -3.01 5.76 -6.53
CA LEU A 37 -2.77 4.51 -5.77
C LEU A 37 -2.02 4.80 -4.47
N TYR A 38 -1.03 5.70 -4.50
CA TYR A 38 -0.30 6.12 -3.32
C TYR A 38 -1.19 6.92 -2.33
N GLU A 39 -2.03 7.82 -2.86
CA GLU A 39 -3.00 8.59 -2.08
C GLU A 39 -4.05 7.69 -1.40
N GLU A 40 -4.51 6.64 -2.08
CA GLU A 40 -5.48 5.68 -1.52
C GLU A 40 -4.93 4.94 -0.28
N ILE A 41 -3.64 4.58 -0.29
CA ILE A 41 -2.96 3.99 0.89
C ILE A 41 -3.00 4.99 2.05
N LYS A 42 -2.62 6.24 1.80
CA LYS A 42 -2.65 7.32 2.79
C LYS A 42 -4.05 7.52 3.36
N ILE A 43 -5.06 7.67 2.50
CA ILE A 43 -6.46 7.86 2.91
C ILE A 43 -6.93 6.70 3.79
N THR A 44 -6.58 5.47 3.42
CA THR A 44 -6.97 4.27 4.17
C THR A 44 -6.38 4.26 5.58
N LEU A 45 -5.10 4.61 5.74
CA LEU A 45 -4.48 4.75 7.07
C LEU A 45 -5.14 5.87 7.88
N LEU A 46 -5.39 7.03 7.27
CA LEU A 46 -5.94 8.19 7.97
C LEU A 46 -7.40 8.02 8.40
N ARG A 47 -8.18 7.16 7.74
CA ARG A 47 -9.64 7.01 7.98
C ARG A 47 -9.99 6.61 9.41
N TYR A 48 -9.06 5.96 10.11
CA TYR A 48 -9.22 5.48 11.49
C TYR A 48 -8.84 6.51 12.56
N LEU A 49 -8.24 7.62 12.16
CA LEU A 49 -7.64 8.57 13.06
C LEU A 49 -8.47 9.85 13.14
N LYS A 50 -8.47 10.47 14.33
CA LYS A 50 -9.04 11.82 14.48
C LYS A 50 -8.11 12.81 13.77
N LYS A 51 -8.69 13.70 12.95
CA LYS A 51 -7.96 14.70 12.15
C LYS A 51 -6.94 15.53 12.95
N ASP A 52 -7.27 15.86 14.20
CA ASP A 52 -6.40 16.68 15.06
C ASP A 52 -5.37 15.88 15.87
N SER A 53 -5.38 14.54 15.77
CA SER A 53 -4.44 13.70 16.49
C SER A 53 -3.01 13.88 15.96
N LYS A 54 -2.03 13.74 16.86
CA LYS A 54 -0.61 13.76 16.48
C LYS A 54 -0.30 12.71 15.40
N THR A 55 -0.85 11.50 15.54
CA THR A 55 -0.66 10.39 14.59
C THR A 55 -1.22 10.73 13.20
N TYR A 56 -2.40 11.33 13.12
CA TYR A 56 -2.98 11.77 11.84
C TYR A 56 -2.01 12.70 11.11
N LYS A 57 -1.53 13.75 11.80
CA LYS A 57 -0.59 14.72 11.23
C LYS A 57 0.72 14.06 10.79
N SER A 58 1.29 13.18 11.62
CA SER A 58 2.54 12.49 11.27
C SER A 58 2.39 11.57 10.06
N ILE A 59 1.27 10.87 9.91
CA ILE A 59 1.00 10.09 8.70
C ILE A 59 0.81 11.01 7.50
N ASP A 60 -0.01 12.05 7.65
CA ASP A 60 -0.32 13.01 6.58
C ASP A 60 0.94 13.68 6.01
N GLU A 61 1.86 14.09 6.90
CA GLU A 61 3.17 14.66 6.56
C GLU A 61 4.12 13.63 5.94
N SER A 62 4.12 12.38 6.41
CA SER A 62 5.03 11.35 5.88
C SER A 62 4.61 10.81 4.50
N PHE A 63 3.32 10.89 4.17
CA PHE A 63 2.77 10.54 2.86
C PHE A 63 2.50 11.81 2.05
N ASP A 64 3.56 12.49 1.65
CA ASP A 64 3.49 13.67 0.79
C ASP A 64 3.28 13.26 -0.67
N VAL A 65 2.01 13.27 -1.10
CA VAL A 65 1.59 12.89 -2.45
C VAL A 65 2.09 13.89 -3.50
N ASP A 66 2.16 15.18 -3.15
CA ASP A 66 2.63 16.22 -4.07
C ASP A 66 4.14 16.07 -4.32
N LEU A 67 4.92 15.82 -3.27
CA LEU A 67 6.34 15.53 -3.39
C LEU A 67 6.56 14.24 -4.20
N PHE A 68 5.82 13.17 -3.91
CA PHE A 68 5.91 11.93 -4.67
C PHE A 68 5.62 12.15 -6.16
N LYS A 69 4.56 12.91 -6.49
CA LYS A 69 4.21 13.30 -7.87
C LYS A 69 5.35 14.06 -8.56
N GLN A 70 5.97 15.00 -7.86
CA GLN A 70 7.13 15.72 -8.37
C GLN A 70 8.33 14.81 -8.62
N MET A 71 8.57 13.84 -7.73
CA MET A 71 9.70 12.92 -7.86
C MET A 71 9.57 12.02 -9.09
N ILE A 72 8.39 11.43 -9.33
CA ILE A 72 8.15 10.57 -10.49
C ILE A 72 8.07 11.37 -11.79
N SER A 73 7.54 12.61 -11.76
CA SER A 73 7.39 13.44 -12.97
C SER A 73 8.72 14.00 -13.45
N ASN A 74 9.68 14.20 -12.54
CA ASN A 74 11.03 14.69 -12.86
C ASN A 74 12.07 13.56 -12.96
N ASP A 75 11.65 12.28 -12.95
CA ASP A 75 12.53 11.12 -13.05
C ASP A 75 13.64 11.07 -11.97
N VAL A 76 13.31 11.52 -10.75
CA VAL A 76 14.22 11.49 -9.59
C VAL A 76 13.80 10.46 -8.53
N PHE A 77 12.72 9.72 -8.78
CA PHE A 77 12.28 8.63 -7.93
C PHE A 77 13.09 7.35 -8.22
N ASP A 78 14.07 7.07 -7.38
CA ASP A 78 15.02 5.96 -7.55
C ASP A 78 14.75 4.77 -6.63
N CYS A 79 15.59 3.73 -6.72
CA CYS A 79 15.48 2.54 -5.87
C CYS A 79 15.55 2.87 -4.37
N ILE A 80 16.35 3.88 -3.97
CA ILE A 80 16.47 4.29 -2.57
C ILE A 80 15.15 4.95 -2.11
N SER A 81 14.55 5.77 -2.97
CA SER A 81 13.23 6.37 -2.74
C SER A 81 12.15 5.31 -2.57
N MET A 82 12.16 4.27 -3.41
CA MET A 82 11.24 3.12 -3.28
C MET A 82 11.42 2.39 -1.94
N ILE A 83 12.66 2.08 -1.54
CA ILE A 83 12.94 1.41 -0.26
C ILE A 83 12.46 2.26 0.92
N LYS A 84 12.66 3.58 0.88
CA LYS A 84 12.16 4.50 1.92
C LYS A 84 10.63 4.49 1.99
N LEU A 85 9.96 4.54 0.83
CA LEU A 85 8.50 4.47 0.75
C LEU A 85 7.96 3.16 1.32
N ILE A 86 8.54 2.03 0.95
CA ILE A 86 8.19 0.69 1.49
C ILE A 86 8.35 0.70 3.01
N ASN A 87 9.53 1.10 3.51
CA ASN A 87 9.80 1.12 4.95
C ASN A 87 8.82 2.02 5.72
N ASN A 88 8.54 3.22 5.22
CA ASN A 88 7.61 4.16 5.84
C ASN A 88 6.19 3.59 5.89
N THR A 89 5.75 2.97 4.79
CA THR A 89 4.39 2.41 4.70
C THR A 89 4.19 1.26 5.69
N PHE A 90 5.12 0.31 5.72
CA PHE A 90 5.04 -0.81 6.66
C PHE A 90 5.24 -0.38 8.11
N TYR A 91 6.05 0.64 8.38
CA TYR A 91 6.17 1.22 9.72
C TYR A 91 4.80 1.70 10.25
N TRP A 92 4.06 2.47 9.44
CA TRP A 92 2.75 2.97 9.87
C TRP A 92 1.69 1.88 10.01
N ILE A 93 1.71 0.87 9.15
CA ILE A 93 0.87 -0.34 9.30
C ILE A 93 1.16 -1.00 10.65
N GLU A 94 2.44 -1.20 10.99
CA GLU A 94 2.86 -1.79 12.27
C GLU A 94 2.44 -0.97 13.48
N GLN A 95 2.46 0.37 13.39
CA GLN A 95 1.99 1.24 14.47
C GLN A 95 0.47 1.18 14.69
N MET A 96 -0.29 0.75 13.68
CA MET A 96 -1.75 0.78 13.71
C MET A 96 -2.41 -0.58 13.90
N GLN A 97 -1.76 -1.65 13.45
CA GLN A 97 -2.31 -3.01 13.51
C GLN A 97 -2.31 -3.59 14.94
N ALA A 98 -3.07 -4.66 15.14
CA ALA A 98 -2.98 -5.45 16.37
C ALA A 98 -1.63 -6.18 16.44
N PRO A 99 -0.98 -6.30 17.63
CA PRO A 99 0.34 -6.95 17.76
C PRO A 99 0.41 -8.40 17.24
N ILE A 100 -0.72 -9.10 17.21
CA ILE A 100 -0.81 -10.46 16.64
C ILE A 100 -0.48 -10.50 15.12
N ARG A 101 -0.55 -9.35 14.44
CA ARG A 101 -0.29 -9.20 13.00
C ARG A 101 1.16 -8.81 12.67
N ASP A 102 2.01 -8.55 13.67
CA ASP A 102 3.39 -8.07 13.43
C ASP A 102 4.24 -9.02 12.60
N GLU A 103 4.03 -10.34 12.74
CA GLU A 103 4.72 -11.31 11.89
C GLU A 103 4.24 -11.25 10.43
N PHE A 104 2.95 -10.95 10.23
CA PHE A 104 2.36 -10.85 8.89
C PHE A 104 2.89 -9.62 8.14
N SER A 105 2.85 -8.42 8.75
CA SER A 105 3.36 -7.20 8.12
C SER A 105 4.86 -7.28 7.80
N ARG A 106 5.64 -7.94 8.67
CA ARG A 106 7.07 -8.16 8.45
C ARG A 106 7.34 -9.06 7.25
N LYS A 107 6.62 -10.19 7.14
CA LYS A 107 6.71 -11.07 5.97
C LYS A 107 6.27 -10.38 4.69
N ALA A 108 5.17 -9.62 4.75
CA ALA A 108 4.68 -8.81 3.64
C ALA A 108 5.79 -7.84 3.16
N LYS A 109 6.44 -7.12 4.07
CA LYS A 109 7.57 -6.25 3.76
C LYS A 109 8.75 -7.00 3.14
N GLU A 110 9.12 -8.17 3.65
CA GLU A 110 10.19 -9.00 3.11
C GLU A 110 9.88 -9.49 1.68
N ILE A 111 8.63 -9.87 1.39
CA ILE A 111 8.17 -10.24 0.06
C ILE A 111 8.36 -9.08 -0.92
N VAL A 112 7.98 -7.87 -0.52
CA VAL A 112 8.14 -6.67 -1.36
C VAL A 112 9.61 -6.38 -1.63
N LEU A 113 10.45 -6.40 -0.59
CA LEU A 113 11.88 -6.09 -0.72
C LEU A 113 12.68 -7.16 -1.50
N SER A 114 12.17 -8.39 -1.58
CA SER A 114 12.77 -9.48 -2.35
C SER A 114 12.17 -9.66 -3.74
N SER A 115 11.19 -8.83 -4.12
CA SER A 115 10.55 -8.88 -5.44
C SER A 115 11.49 -8.44 -6.56
N GLU A 116 11.28 -8.98 -7.76
CA GLU A 116 12.00 -8.53 -8.95
C GLU A 116 11.74 -7.03 -9.22
N PRO A 117 12.71 -6.26 -9.73
CA PRO A 117 12.56 -4.81 -9.92
C PRO A 117 11.33 -4.39 -10.74
N ASN A 118 10.98 -5.15 -11.76
CA ASN A 118 9.80 -4.92 -12.61
C ASN A 118 8.46 -5.29 -11.95
N LYS A 119 8.49 -6.01 -10.83
CA LYS A 119 7.34 -6.50 -10.04
C LYS A 119 7.23 -5.80 -8.69
N ILE A 120 8.20 -4.95 -8.31
CA ILE A 120 8.29 -4.39 -6.96
C ILE A 120 7.07 -3.54 -6.61
N VAL A 121 6.51 -2.80 -7.56
CA VAL A 121 5.35 -1.93 -7.30
C VAL A 121 4.06 -2.74 -7.18
N SER A 122 3.81 -3.71 -8.05
CA SER A 122 2.64 -4.58 -7.91
C SER A 122 2.71 -5.41 -6.63
N SER A 123 3.87 -5.96 -6.27
CA SER A 123 4.11 -6.60 -4.97
C SER A 123 3.85 -5.65 -3.81
N PHE A 124 4.38 -4.43 -3.87
CA PHE A 124 4.16 -3.41 -2.84
C PHE A 124 2.68 -3.16 -2.60
N LEU A 125 1.94 -2.83 -3.66
CA LEU A 125 0.51 -2.56 -3.57
C LEU A 125 -0.24 -3.77 -3.03
N LYS A 126 0.04 -4.97 -3.56
CA LYS A 126 -0.62 -6.21 -3.14
C LYS A 126 -0.45 -6.49 -1.65
N GLU A 127 0.79 -6.43 -1.17
CA GLU A 127 1.07 -6.76 0.22
C GLU A 127 0.59 -5.66 1.18
N VAL A 128 0.64 -4.39 0.78
CA VAL A 128 0.05 -3.29 1.55
C VAL A 128 -1.47 -3.43 1.64
N HIS A 129 -2.16 -3.70 0.53
CA HIS A 129 -3.62 -3.88 0.55
C HIS A 129 -4.03 -5.02 1.49
N LYS A 130 -3.34 -6.17 1.46
CA LYS A 130 -3.61 -7.26 2.41
C LYS A 130 -3.44 -6.84 3.87
N CYS A 131 -2.40 -6.08 4.18
CA CYS A 131 -2.20 -5.56 5.53
C CYS A 131 -3.31 -4.59 5.94
N LEU A 132 -3.74 -3.72 5.03
CA LEU A 132 -4.84 -2.77 5.27
C LEU A 132 -6.19 -3.49 5.43
N GLU A 133 -6.44 -4.57 4.69
CA GLU A 133 -7.64 -5.42 4.88
C GLU A 133 -7.68 -6.02 6.29
N TYR A 134 -6.55 -6.54 6.79
CA TYR A 134 -6.50 -7.03 8.18
C TYR A 134 -6.66 -5.92 9.20
N LEU A 135 -6.09 -4.73 8.95
CA LEU A 135 -6.31 -3.56 9.79
C LEU A 135 -7.81 -3.20 9.82
N ASP A 136 -8.47 -3.25 8.67
CA ASP A 136 -9.91 -3.00 8.54
C ASP A 136 -10.74 -4.00 9.35
N GLU A 137 -10.44 -5.30 9.23
CA GLU A 137 -11.07 -6.36 10.02
C GLU A 137 -10.88 -6.16 11.52
N ASP A 138 -9.65 -5.85 11.94
CA ASP A 138 -9.30 -5.67 13.35
C ASP A 138 -10.04 -4.45 13.94
N MET A 139 -10.12 -3.34 13.20
CA MET A 139 -10.85 -2.14 13.61
C MET A 139 -12.37 -2.39 13.66
N TYR A 140 -12.93 -3.09 12.68
CA TYR A 140 -14.35 -3.46 12.67
C TYR A 140 -14.71 -4.31 13.91
N ASN A 141 -13.93 -5.36 14.17
CA ASN A 141 -14.10 -6.23 15.32
C ASN A 141 -13.97 -5.48 16.66
N TYR A 142 -13.13 -4.44 16.73
CA TYR A 142 -12.98 -3.61 17.92
C TYR A 142 -14.19 -2.71 18.17
N PHE A 143 -14.77 -2.12 17.12
CA PHE A 143 -15.91 -1.22 17.23
C PHE A 143 -17.25 -1.95 17.43
N GLU A 144 -17.46 -3.12 16.83
CA GLU A 144 -18.71 -3.90 17.03
C GLU A 144 -18.83 -4.56 18.41
N LYS A 145 -17.70 -4.83 19.07
CA LYS A 145 -17.68 -5.46 20.41
C LYS A 145 -17.78 -4.44 21.56
N LYS A 146 -18.07 -3.17 21.26
CA LYS A 146 -18.29 -2.09 22.22
C LYS A 146 -19.75 -1.66 22.23
#